data_AF-A0A957T0W7-F1
#
_entry.id   AF-A0A957T0W7-F1
#
_cell.length_a   1.000
_cell.length_b   1.000
_cell.length_c   1.000
_cell.angle_alpha   90.00
_cell.angle_beta   90.00
_cell.angle_gamma   90.00
#
_symmetry.space_group_name_H-M   'P 1'
#
loop_
_entity.id
_entity.type
_entity.pdbx_description
1 polymer ?
#
loop_
_entity_poly.entity_id
_entity_poly.type
_entity_poly.pdbx_seq_one_letter_code
_entity_poly.pdbx_strand_id
1 'polypeptide(L)'
;MEARYGIPTASIQTAPFAPAVRSVAHVRGMPHQRFVFVPQPVMGKSPEQLRAYVDGADPITKQPVMQEVVDALCRPLSAAETQQNRFDRATPRFLDADTEANLHQKFQDNRWTDYLPIVLPTEERVAAMLAGTSRQPNEVVGRMRPTSTREAWEYTVEKVAVNAVMAGASPAYFPVILALAATESSARGSTTSSMAAMAMVNGPIRHEIGMNWGIGAMGPYNHANATI
;
A
#
# COMPACT_ATOMS: atom_id res chain seq x y z
N MET A 1 -8.93 16.71 -14.72
CA MET A 1 -9.41 17.68 -15.72
C MET A 1 -8.25 18.16 -16.58
N GLU A 2 -7.16 18.64 -15.99
CA GLU A 2 -5.92 18.97 -16.73
C GLU A 2 -5.40 17.86 -17.63
N ALA A 3 -5.01 16.70 -17.08
CA ALA A 3 -4.35 15.66 -17.86
C ALA A 3 -5.22 15.02 -18.96
N ARG A 4 -6.56 15.05 -18.81
CA ARG A 4 -7.50 14.42 -19.76
C ARG A 4 -8.11 15.40 -20.75
N TYR A 5 -8.34 16.64 -20.33
CA TYR A 5 -9.07 17.65 -21.12
C TYR A 5 -8.24 18.89 -21.45
N GLY A 6 -6.99 19.00 -20.97
CA GLY A 6 -6.12 20.14 -21.23
C GLY A 6 -6.58 21.46 -20.59
N ILE A 7 -7.53 21.40 -19.65
CA ILE A 7 -8.09 22.59 -18.99
C ILE A 7 -7.29 22.87 -17.72
N PRO A 8 -6.68 24.07 -17.55
CA PRO A 8 -6.01 24.46 -16.32
C PRO A 8 -6.92 24.35 -15.10
N THR A 9 -6.40 23.85 -13.99
CA THR A 9 -7.14 23.72 -12.72
C THR A 9 -6.31 24.18 -11.54
N ALA A 10 -6.96 24.89 -10.61
CA ALA A 10 -6.37 25.23 -9.32
C ALA A 10 -7.13 24.46 -8.23
N SER A 11 -6.49 23.43 -7.66
CA SER A 11 -7.10 22.69 -6.56
C SER A 11 -6.85 23.42 -5.24
N ILE A 12 -7.93 23.79 -4.55
CA ILE A 12 -7.86 24.33 -3.18
C ILE A 12 -8.01 23.19 -2.17
N GLN A 13 -7.11 23.11 -1.20
CA GLN A 13 -7.04 22.05 -0.18
C GLN A 13 -6.82 22.67 1.20
N THR A 14 -7.13 21.96 2.30
CA THR A 14 -6.73 22.47 3.63
C THR A 14 -5.28 22.10 3.94
N ALA A 15 -4.57 22.99 4.63
CA ALA A 15 -3.14 22.88 4.90
C ALA A 15 -2.69 21.52 5.48
N PRO A 16 -3.42 20.90 6.43
CA PRO A 16 -3.01 19.62 7.01
C PRO A 16 -2.94 18.47 6.00
N PHE A 17 -3.66 18.54 4.87
CA PHE A 17 -3.60 17.51 3.82
C PHE A 17 -2.53 17.75 2.77
N ALA A 18 -1.73 18.82 2.88
CA ALA A 18 -0.69 19.12 1.88
C ALA A 18 0.29 17.96 1.62
N PRO A 19 0.80 17.24 2.62
CA PRO A 19 1.64 16.07 2.36
C PRO A 19 0.91 14.97 1.60
N ALA A 20 -0.37 14.74 1.92
CA ALA A 20 -1.18 13.70 1.31
C ALA A 20 -1.50 14.01 -0.16
N VAL A 21 -1.96 15.22 -0.47
CA VAL A 21 -2.33 15.60 -1.85
C VAL A 21 -1.11 15.66 -2.77
N ARG A 22 0.05 16.13 -2.27
CA ARG A 22 1.31 16.11 -3.02
C ARG A 22 1.77 14.67 -3.30
N SER A 23 1.68 13.79 -2.31
CA SER A 23 1.99 12.36 -2.49
C SER A 23 1.10 11.70 -3.54
N VAL A 24 -0.22 11.97 -3.49
CA VAL A 24 -1.17 11.45 -4.49
C VAL A 24 -0.89 12.00 -5.89
N ALA A 25 -0.61 13.29 -6.01
CA ALA A 25 -0.28 13.92 -7.29
C ALA A 25 1.00 13.32 -7.89
N HIS A 26 2.04 13.18 -7.08
CA HIS A 26 3.30 12.55 -7.46
C HIS A 26 3.10 11.12 -7.96
N VAL A 27 2.39 10.29 -7.21
CA VAL A 27 2.09 8.89 -7.56
C VAL A 27 1.24 8.78 -8.83
N ARG A 28 0.39 9.78 -9.12
CA ARG A 28 -0.39 9.87 -10.36
C ARG A 28 0.38 10.46 -11.54
N GLY A 29 1.68 10.69 -11.40
CA GLY A 29 2.52 11.23 -12.46
C GLY A 29 2.37 12.75 -12.66
N MET A 30 1.80 13.46 -11.69
CA MET A 30 1.63 14.91 -11.69
C MET A 30 2.37 15.58 -10.50
N PRO A 31 3.68 15.36 -10.33
CA PRO A 31 4.39 15.83 -9.13
C PRO A 31 4.50 17.35 -9.03
N HIS A 32 4.32 18.06 -10.13
CA HIS A 32 4.31 19.52 -10.18
C HIS A 32 2.89 20.10 -10.29
N GLN A 33 1.87 19.32 -9.93
CA GLN A 33 0.50 19.84 -9.89
C GLN A 33 0.42 21.03 -8.94
N ARG A 34 -0.22 22.11 -9.40
CA ARG A 34 -0.37 23.35 -8.65
C ARG A 34 -1.50 23.19 -7.62
N PHE A 35 -1.19 23.46 -6.37
CA PHE A 35 -2.13 23.42 -5.25
C PHE A 35 -2.13 24.75 -4.53
N VAL A 36 -3.31 25.15 -4.05
CA VAL A 36 -3.49 26.28 -3.14
C VAL A 36 -4.06 25.76 -1.84
N PHE A 37 -3.57 26.26 -0.71
CA PHE A 37 -3.95 25.81 0.61
C PHE A 37 -4.69 26.89 1.39
N VAL A 38 -5.66 26.46 2.18
CA VAL A 38 -6.39 27.30 3.14
C VAL A 38 -6.28 26.71 4.55
N PRO A 39 -6.51 27.50 5.61
CA PRO A 39 -6.52 26.99 6.98
C PRO A 39 -7.58 25.90 7.24
N GLN A 40 -7.34 25.10 8.28
CA GLN A 40 -8.30 24.12 8.82
C GLN A 40 -8.67 24.54 10.26
N PRO A 41 -9.91 24.35 10.76
CA PRO A 41 -11.05 23.68 10.13
C PRO A 41 -11.92 24.60 9.26
N VAL A 42 -12.50 24.02 8.20
CA VAL A 42 -13.54 24.65 7.36
C VAL A 42 -14.92 24.43 7.98
N MET A 43 -15.16 23.23 8.51
CA MET A 43 -16.42 22.89 9.18
C MET A 43 -16.58 23.66 10.48
N GLY A 44 -17.78 24.20 10.71
CA GLY A 44 -18.12 24.94 11.94
C GLY A 44 -17.60 26.39 11.96
N LYS A 45 -17.15 26.94 10.84
CA LYS A 45 -16.77 28.35 10.71
C LYS A 45 -17.91 29.21 10.15
N SER A 46 -17.95 30.47 10.56
CA SER A 46 -18.88 31.44 9.99
C SER A 46 -18.48 31.82 8.55
N PRO A 47 -19.42 32.34 7.73
CA PRO A 47 -19.10 32.84 6.39
C PRO A 47 -17.97 33.89 6.37
N GLU A 48 -17.92 34.77 7.37
CA GLU A 48 -16.86 35.79 7.51
C GLU A 48 -15.49 35.16 7.77
N GLN A 49 -15.42 34.15 8.63
CA GLN A 49 -14.19 33.41 8.89
C GLN A 49 -13.69 32.65 7.65
N LEU A 50 -14.60 32.04 6.89
CA LEU A 50 -14.26 31.37 5.64
C LEU A 50 -13.82 32.36 4.56
N ARG A 51 -14.43 33.55 4.52
CA ARG A 51 -14.01 34.62 3.62
C ARG A 51 -12.58 35.08 3.95
N ALA A 52 -12.25 35.22 5.23
CA ALA A 52 -10.89 35.55 5.66
C ALA A 52 -9.85 34.47 5.26
N TYR A 53 -10.25 33.21 5.05
CA TYR A 53 -9.34 32.17 4.54
C TYR A 53 -9.00 32.40 3.06
N VAL A 54 -9.97 32.85 2.27
CA VAL A 54 -9.81 33.13 0.83
C VAL A 54 -9.08 34.45 0.59
N ASP A 55 -9.43 35.48 1.37
CA ASP A 55 -8.83 36.81 1.25
C ASP A 55 -7.46 36.89 1.96
N GLY A 56 -7.12 35.86 2.75
CA GLY A 56 -5.88 35.74 3.48
C GLY A 56 -4.73 35.10 2.71
N ALA A 57 -3.71 34.69 3.45
CA ALA A 57 -2.53 34.01 2.90
C ALA A 57 -2.62 32.49 3.02
N ASP A 58 -2.09 31.80 2.02
CA ASP A 58 -1.87 30.36 2.04
C ASP A 58 -0.96 30.02 3.24
N PRO A 59 -1.39 29.12 4.13
CA PRO A 59 -0.67 28.82 5.36
C PRO A 59 0.69 28.13 5.13
N ILE A 60 0.94 27.61 3.93
CA ILE A 60 2.16 26.92 3.51
C ILE A 60 3.09 27.86 2.75
N THR A 61 2.62 28.50 1.67
CA THR A 61 3.47 29.35 0.81
C THR A 61 3.57 30.79 1.31
N LYS A 62 2.65 31.20 2.21
CA LYS A 62 2.50 32.57 2.74
C LYS A 62 2.11 33.61 1.69
N GLN A 63 1.74 33.20 0.49
CA GLN A 63 1.25 34.09 -0.56
C GLN A 63 -0.25 34.31 -0.44
N PRO A 64 -0.82 35.41 -0.99
CA PRO A 64 -2.27 35.59 -1.01
C PRO A 64 -2.97 34.46 -1.77
N VAL A 65 -3.95 33.81 -1.14
CA VAL A 65 -4.62 32.61 -1.68
C VAL A 65 -5.19 32.88 -3.08
N MET A 66 -5.92 33.98 -3.25
CA MET A 66 -6.53 34.31 -4.55
C MET A 66 -5.50 34.63 -5.64
N GLN A 67 -4.33 35.15 -5.27
CA GLN A 67 -3.27 35.38 -6.24
C GLN A 67 -2.69 34.05 -6.74
N GLU A 68 -2.48 33.08 -5.85
CA GLU A 68 -2.00 31.75 -6.24
C GLU A 68 -3.03 30.99 -7.10
N VAL A 69 -4.33 31.16 -6.83
CA VAL A 69 -5.40 30.61 -7.68
C VAL A 69 -5.30 31.17 -9.10
N VAL A 70 -5.19 32.50 -9.24
CA VAL A 70 -5.05 33.16 -10.54
C VAL A 70 -3.77 32.71 -11.23
N ASP A 71 -2.65 32.68 -10.52
CA ASP A 71 -1.36 32.25 -11.06
C ASP A 71 -1.41 30.79 -11.55
N ALA A 72 -2.04 29.90 -10.77
CA ALA A 72 -2.16 28.51 -11.14
C ALA A 72 -2.96 28.31 -12.44
N LEU A 73 -4.00 29.13 -12.66
CA LEU A 73 -4.87 29.06 -13.83
C LEU A 73 -4.31 29.78 -15.06
N CYS A 74 -3.57 30.87 -14.86
CA CYS A 74 -3.21 31.79 -15.94
C CYS A 74 -1.74 31.74 -16.36
N ARG A 75 -0.82 31.29 -15.49
CA ARG A 75 0.60 31.21 -15.87
C ARG A 75 0.86 30.00 -16.77
N PRO A 76 1.71 30.13 -17.81
CA PRO A 76 2.12 29.00 -18.61
C PRO A 76 2.82 27.94 -17.76
N LEU A 77 2.81 26.69 -18.21
CA LEU A 77 3.57 25.63 -17.57
C LEU A 77 5.07 25.90 -17.74
N SER A 78 5.81 25.75 -16.66
CA SER A 78 7.27 25.77 -16.64
C SER A 78 7.85 24.49 -17.26
N ALA A 79 9.13 24.53 -17.66
CA ALA A 79 9.81 23.35 -18.19
C ALA A 79 9.77 22.16 -17.23
N ALA A 80 9.91 22.41 -15.91
CA ALA A 80 9.79 21.38 -14.88
C ALA A 80 8.39 20.74 -14.86
N GLU A 81 7.33 21.55 -15.00
CA GLU A 81 5.94 21.07 -15.03
C GLU A 81 5.61 20.23 -16.27
N THR A 82 6.39 20.37 -17.34
CA THR A 82 6.24 19.56 -18.56
C THR A 82 7.05 18.26 -18.56
N GLN A 83 7.93 18.05 -17.57
CA GLN A 83 8.75 16.84 -17.53
C GLN A 83 7.93 15.59 -17.20
N GLN A 84 8.13 14.55 -18.01
CA GLN A 84 7.60 13.23 -17.72
C GLN A 84 8.45 12.57 -16.64
N ASN A 85 7.81 12.21 -15.54
CA ASN A 85 8.48 11.48 -14.47
C ASN A 85 8.45 9.98 -14.80
N ARG A 86 9.62 9.36 -14.80
CA ARG A 86 9.77 7.91 -14.92
C ARG A 86 10.23 7.36 -13.58
N PHE A 87 9.56 6.30 -13.14
CA PHE A 87 9.92 5.58 -11.95
C PHE A 87 10.65 4.31 -12.36
N ASP A 88 11.77 4.01 -11.69
CA ASP A 88 12.33 2.67 -11.76
C ASP A 88 11.33 1.70 -11.12
N ARG A 89 11.04 0.63 -11.85
CA ARG A 89 10.11 -0.43 -11.43
C ARG A 89 10.82 -1.78 -11.35
N ALA A 90 12.15 -1.79 -11.31
CA ALA A 90 12.92 -2.99 -11.09
C ALA A 90 12.49 -3.66 -9.77
N THR A 91 12.13 -4.94 -9.87
CA THR A 91 11.87 -5.80 -8.72
C THR A 91 12.91 -6.91 -8.74
N PRO A 92 14.12 -6.67 -8.23
CA PRO A 92 15.14 -7.71 -8.19
C PRO A 92 14.61 -8.91 -7.42
N ARG A 93 14.84 -10.12 -7.96
CA ARG A 93 14.35 -11.36 -7.36
C ARG A 93 15.07 -11.68 -6.04
N PHE A 94 16.32 -11.25 -5.90
CA PHE A 94 17.16 -11.51 -4.76
C PHE A 94 17.61 -10.22 -4.08
N LEU A 95 17.84 -10.31 -2.77
CA LEU A 95 18.62 -9.34 -2.03
C LEU A 95 20.10 -9.72 -2.10
N ASP A 96 20.98 -8.75 -1.93
CA ASP A 96 22.41 -9.00 -1.82
C ASP A 96 22.70 -9.97 -0.66
N ALA A 97 23.65 -10.88 -0.88
CA ALA A 97 24.07 -11.82 0.14
C ALA A 97 24.68 -11.08 1.34
N ASP A 98 24.20 -11.41 2.53
CA ASP A 98 24.62 -10.81 3.80
C ASP A 98 24.32 -11.79 4.95
N THR A 99 24.72 -11.43 6.17
CA THR A 99 24.40 -12.20 7.37
C THR A 99 22.90 -12.14 7.68
N GLU A 100 22.37 -13.19 8.32
CA GLU A 100 20.97 -13.25 8.75
C GLU A 100 20.57 -12.04 9.61
N ALA A 101 21.44 -11.61 10.54
CA ALA A 101 21.20 -10.44 11.37
C ALA A 101 21.05 -9.15 10.55
N ASN A 102 21.93 -8.92 9.57
CA ASN A 102 21.86 -7.75 8.69
C ASN A 102 20.63 -7.80 7.78
N LEU A 103 20.27 -8.98 7.26
CA LEU A 103 19.05 -9.14 6.47
C LEU A 103 17.80 -8.84 7.33
N HIS A 104 17.73 -9.34 8.56
CA HIS A 104 16.66 -8.97 9.48
C HIS A 104 16.59 -7.47 9.73
N GLN A 105 17.72 -6.82 9.99
CA GLN A 105 17.79 -5.37 10.17
C GLN A 105 17.31 -4.64 8.91
N LYS A 106 17.73 -5.09 7.72
CA LYS A 106 17.30 -4.54 6.43
C LYS A 106 15.78 -4.62 6.23
N PHE A 107 15.13 -5.72 6.64
CA PHE A 107 13.67 -5.82 6.59
C PHE A 107 12.98 -4.82 7.53
N GLN A 108 13.56 -4.54 8.71
CA GLN A 108 13.03 -3.54 9.65
C GLN A 108 13.23 -2.12 9.14
N ASP A 109 14.44 -1.78 8.66
CA ASP A 109 14.79 -0.45 8.16
C ASP A 109 13.92 -0.08 6.95
N ASN A 110 13.63 -1.04 6.08
CA ASN A 110 12.76 -0.86 4.91
C ASN A 110 11.26 -1.02 5.22
N ARG A 111 10.89 -1.35 6.47
CA ARG A 111 9.49 -1.60 6.88
C ARG A 111 8.79 -2.68 6.05
N TRP A 112 9.49 -3.75 5.75
CA TRP A 112 8.97 -4.94 5.04
C TRP A 112 8.39 -5.99 5.99
N THR A 113 8.42 -5.73 7.28
CA THR A 113 7.77 -6.49 8.35
C THR A 113 7.03 -5.53 9.28
N ASP A 114 6.11 -6.04 10.08
CA ASP A 114 5.42 -5.34 11.18
C ASP A 114 6.24 -5.31 12.48
N TYR A 115 7.54 -5.62 12.39
CA TYR A 115 8.50 -5.77 13.47
C TYR A 115 8.35 -7.05 14.31
N LEU A 116 7.39 -7.92 13.98
CA LEU A 116 7.42 -9.28 14.49
C LEU A 116 8.56 -10.07 13.82
N PRO A 117 9.11 -11.08 14.53
CA PRO A 117 10.07 -11.99 13.93
C PRO A 117 9.48 -12.64 12.66
N ILE A 118 10.31 -12.71 11.61
CA ILE A 118 9.98 -13.40 10.36
C ILE A 118 10.94 -14.58 10.16
N VAL A 119 10.58 -15.52 9.30
CA VAL A 119 11.55 -16.49 8.78
C VAL A 119 12.11 -15.95 7.47
N LEU A 120 13.43 -15.82 7.34
CA LEU A 120 14.01 -15.33 6.09
C LEU A 120 13.71 -16.30 4.93
N PRO A 121 13.18 -15.80 3.79
CA PRO A 121 12.75 -16.63 2.67
C PRO A 121 13.93 -17.01 1.78
N THR A 122 14.77 -17.93 2.25
CA THR A 122 15.88 -18.48 1.44
C THR A 122 15.34 -19.31 0.27
N GLU A 123 16.15 -19.51 -0.75
CA GLU A 123 15.78 -20.30 -1.93
C GLU A 123 15.32 -21.72 -1.56
N GLU A 124 15.99 -22.36 -0.61
CA GLU A 124 15.64 -23.71 -0.16
C GLU A 124 14.28 -23.74 0.55
N ARG A 125 13.99 -22.74 1.39
CA ARG A 125 12.71 -22.66 2.11
C ARG A 125 11.57 -22.33 1.15
N VAL A 126 11.80 -21.45 0.18
CA VAL A 126 10.81 -21.13 -0.86
C VAL A 126 10.56 -22.34 -1.76
N ALA A 127 11.60 -23.09 -2.15
CA ALA A 127 11.45 -24.33 -2.89
C ALA A 127 10.65 -25.40 -2.11
N ALA A 128 10.91 -25.54 -0.81
CA ALA A 128 10.15 -26.44 0.07
C ALA A 128 8.68 -26.01 0.20
N MET A 129 8.40 -24.72 0.28
CA MET A 129 7.02 -24.18 0.29
C MET A 129 6.30 -24.45 -1.05
N LEU A 130 6.99 -24.25 -2.18
CA LEU A 130 6.45 -24.49 -3.51
C LEU A 130 6.12 -25.97 -3.75
N ALA A 131 6.79 -26.91 -3.08
CA ALA A 131 6.42 -28.33 -3.13
C ALA A 131 5.03 -28.63 -2.53
N GLY A 132 4.44 -27.69 -1.78
CA GLY A 132 3.07 -27.77 -1.28
C GLY A 132 1.98 -27.51 -2.31
N THR A 133 2.33 -27.24 -3.58
CA THR A 133 1.37 -27.02 -4.66
C THR A 133 1.83 -27.67 -5.98
N SER A 134 0.87 -27.93 -6.87
CA SER A 134 1.13 -28.34 -8.26
C SER A 134 1.19 -27.15 -9.25
N ARG A 135 0.89 -25.93 -8.79
CA ARG A 135 0.90 -24.72 -9.62
C ARG A 135 2.33 -24.27 -9.96
N GLN A 136 2.50 -23.64 -11.10
CA GLN A 136 3.84 -23.20 -11.55
C GLN A 136 4.29 -21.94 -10.79
N PRO A 137 5.58 -21.81 -10.39
CA PRO A 137 6.05 -20.67 -9.59
C PRO A 137 5.84 -19.29 -10.25
N ASN A 138 5.90 -19.23 -11.58
CA ASN A 138 5.71 -18.02 -12.38
C ASN A 138 4.23 -17.73 -12.71
N GLU A 139 3.31 -18.62 -12.36
CA GLU A 139 1.89 -18.44 -12.61
C GLU A 139 1.37 -17.26 -11.79
N VAL A 140 0.66 -16.34 -12.44
CA VAL A 140 0.04 -15.19 -11.77
C VAL A 140 -1.14 -15.69 -10.94
N VAL A 141 -1.12 -15.38 -9.65
CA VAL A 141 -2.21 -15.72 -8.72
C VAL A 141 -3.29 -14.65 -8.74
N GLY A 142 -2.90 -13.38 -8.82
CA GLY A 142 -3.84 -12.27 -8.87
C GLY A 142 -3.17 -10.90 -8.95
N ARG A 143 -4.01 -9.87 -8.89
CA ARG A 143 -3.62 -8.46 -8.96
C ARG A 143 -4.14 -7.69 -7.77
N MET A 144 -3.27 -6.92 -7.12
CA MET A 144 -3.66 -6.10 -5.97
C MET A 144 -3.08 -4.70 -6.08
N ARG A 145 -3.83 -3.70 -5.59
CA ARG A 145 -3.35 -2.34 -5.41
C ARG A 145 -3.54 -1.89 -3.97
N PRO A 146 -2.53 -1.25 -3.34
CA PRO A 146 -2.66 -0.70 -1.98
C PRO A 146 -3.79 0.31 -1.82
N THR A 147 -4.05 1.11 -2.86
CA THR A 147 -5.08 2.14 -2.90
C THR A 147 -5.62 2.24 -4.33
N SER A 148 -6.82 2.79 -4.50
CA SER A 148 -7.40 3.05 -5.83
C SER A 148 -6.57 4.00 -6.71
N THR A 149 -5.66 4.76 -6.09
CA THR A 149 -4.78 5.71 -6.75
C THR A 149 -3.45 5.14 -7.21
N ARG A 150 -3.10 3.92 -6.78
CA ARG A 150 -1.89 3.21 -7.21
C ARG A 150 -2.22 2.17 -8.27
N GLU A 151 -1.21 1.87 -9.08
CA GLU A 151 -1.27 0.78 -10.04
C GLU A 151 -1.41 -0.57 -9.33
N ALA A 152 -2.12 -1.50 -9.97
CA ALA A 152 -2.20 -2.87 -9.49
C ALA A 152 -0.92 -3.61 -9.82
N TRP A 153 -0.35 -4.29 -8.83
CA TRP A 153 0.79 -5.16 -8.99
C TRP A 153 0.32 -6.61 -9.11
N GLU A 154 0.97 -7.35 -10.00
CA GLU A 154 0.78 -8.78 -10.14
C GLU A 154 1.70 -9.53 -9.17
N TYR A 155 1.13 -10.56 -8.54
CA TYR A 155 1.89 -11.50 -7.73
C TYR A 155 1.72 -12.92 -8.25
N THR A 156 2.84 -13.63 -8.27
CA THR A 156 2.94 -15.01 -8.74
C THR A 156 2.87 -15.98 -7.57
N VAL A 157 2.75 -17.27 -7.86
CA VAL A 157 2.80 -18.35 -6.86
C VAL A 157 4.08 -18.25 -6.02
N GLU A 158 5.24 -17.99 -6.64
CA GLU A 158 6.51 -17.79 -5.94
C GLU A 158 6.46 -16.63 -4.94
N LYS A 159 5.86 -15.49 -5.31
CA LYS A 159 5.72 -14.35 -4.39
C LYS A 159 4.82 -14.67 -3.19
N VAL A 160 3.76 -15.47 -3.41
CA VAL A 160 2.91 -15.96 -2.31
C VAL A 160 3.70 -16.93 -1.42
N ALA A 161 4.53 -17.80 -2.00
CA ALA A 161 5.39 -18.73 -1.25
C ALA A 161 6.41 -17.98 -0.38
N VAL A 162 7.03 -16.92 -0.91
CA VAL A 162 7.95 -16.05 -0.14
C VAL A 162 7.26 -15.48 1.10
N ASN A 163 6.04 -14.94 0.96
CA ASN A 163 5.28 -14.42 2.09
C ASN A 163 4.87 -15.53 3.08
N ALA A 164 4.47 -16.69 2.59
CA ALA A 164 4.10 -17.84 3.42
C ALA A 164 5.31 -18.34 4.25
N VAL A 165 6.50 -18.40 3.64
CA VAL A 165 7.74 -18.71 4.36
C VAL A 165 8.00 -17.64 5.42
N MET A 166 7.91 -16.35 5.07
CA MET A 166 8.12 -15.26 6.03
C MET A 166 7.19 -15.34 7.24
N ALA A 167 5.94 -15.74 7.04
CA ALA A 167 4.96 -15.97 8.10
C ALA A 167 5.25 -17.22 8.94
N GLY A 168 6.19 -18.07 8.55
CA GLY A 168 6.49 -19.34 9.20
C GLY A 168 5.51 -20.46 8.87
N ALA A 169 4.72 -20.33 7.81
CA ALA A 169 3.73 -21.33 7.44
C ALA A 169 4.36 -22.67 7.05
N SER A 170 3.65 -23.76 7.30
CA SER A 170 4.03 -25.09 6.78
C SER A 170 3.66 -25.20 5.30
N PRO A 171 4.44 -25.92 4.45
CA PRO A 171 4.07 -26.20 3.07
C PRO A 171 2.69 -26.86 2.92
N ALA A 172 2.24 -27.64 3.91
CA ALA A 172 0.90 -28.24 3.92
C ALA A 172 -0.24 -27.19 3.94
N TYR A 173 0.04 -25.97 4.38
CA TYR A 173 -0.94 -24.87 4.46
C TYR A 173 -1.02 -24.09 3.15
N PHE A 174 -0.02 -24.25 2.28
CA PHE A 174 0.16 -23.42 1.10
C PHE A 174 -1.04 -23.44 0.13
N PRO A 175 -1.75 -24.57 -0.09
CA PRO A 175 -2.97 -24.55 -0.90
C PRO A 175 -4.05 -23.59 -0.38
N VAL A 176 -4.20 -23.48 0.95
CA VAL A 176 -5.15 -22.54 1.58
C VAL A 176 -4.69 -21.11 1.39
N ILE A 177 -3.41 -20.82 1.61
CA ILE A 177 -2.81 -19.49 1.41
C ILE A 177 -2.97 -19.05 -0.05
N LEU A 178 -2.72 -19.95 -1.01
CA LEU A 178 -2.93 -19.68 -2.43
C LEU A 178 -4.39 -19.39 -2.77
N ALA A 179 -5.33 -20.13 -2.18
CA ALA A 179 -6.76 -19.88 -2.36
C ALA A 179 -7.16 -18.51 -1.82
N LEU A 180 -6.65 -18.11 -0.65
CA LEU A 180 -6.87 -16.78 -0.08
C LEU A 180 -6.25 -15.69 -0.97
N ALA A 181 -5.02 -15.88 -1.43
CA ALA A 181 -4.34 -14.95 -2.31
C ALA A 181 -5.09 -14.78 -3.66
N ALA A 182 -5.72 -15.83 -4.18
CA ALA A 182 -6.50 -15.79 -5.42
C ALA A 182 -7.80 -14.96 -5.30
N THR A 183 -8.25 -14.62 -4.08
CA THR A 183 -9.40 -13.73 -3.88
C THR A 183 -9.11 -12.27 -4.24
N GLU A 184 -7.84 -11.91 -4.42
CA GLU A 184 -7.37 -10.53 -4.65
C GLU A 184 -7.80 -9.52 -3.56
N SER A 185 -8.26 -10.03 -2.42
CA SER A 185 -8.77 -9.23 -1.30
C SER A 185 -7.66 -8.92 -0.31
N SER A 186 -7.43 -7.62 -0.05
CA SER A 186 -6.37 -7.22 0.88
C SER A 186 -6.80 -7.46 2.31
N ALA A 187 -5.93 -8.10 3.10
CA ALA A 187 -6.09 -8.13 4.55
C ALA A 187 -5.92 -6.75 5.21
N ARG A 188 -5.45 -5.75 4.47
CA ARG A 188 -5.33 -4.36 4.93
C ARG A 188 -6.61 -3.60 4.65
N GLY A 189 -7.23 -3.07 5.70
CA GLY A 189 -8.27 -2.06 5.60
C GLY A 189 -7.86 -0.75 6.27
N SER A 190 -8.41 0.36 5.79
CA SER A 190 -8.27 1.66 6.45
C SER A 190 -9.31 1.76 7.56
N THR A 191 -8.86 1.87 8.81
CA THR A 191 -9.70 1.92 10.00
C THR A 191 -9.03 2.76 11.09
N THR A 192 -9.83 3.33 11.99
CA THR A 192 -9.36 4.03 13.20
C THR A 192 -9.27 3.11 14.42
N SER A 193 -9.50 1.80 14.25
CA SER A 193 -9.46 0.79 15.31
C SER A 193 -8.72 -0.47 14.85
N SER A 194 -8.51 -1.44 15.74
CA SER A 194 -7.92 -2.74 15.37
C SER A 194 -8.82 -3.48 14.38
N MET A 195 -8.22 -4.12 13.37
CA MET A 195 -8.91 -4.93 12.38
C MET A 195 -8.13 -6.24 12.20
N ALA A 196 -8.87 -7.32 11.98
CA ALA A 196 -8.35 -8.57 11.43
C ALA A 196 -9.20 -8.97 10.22
N ALA A 197 -8.57 -9.52 9.19
CA ALA A 197 -9.30 -10.14 8.09
C ALA A 197 -9.73 -11.55 8.51
N MET A 198 -11.03 -11.84 8.38
CA MET A 198 -11.55 -13.16 8.69
C MET A 198 -11.54 -14.03 7.43
N ALA A 199 -10.90 -15.18 7.51
CA ALA A 199 -10.99 -16.24 6.51
C ALA A 199 -11.86 -17.39 7.05
N MET A 200 -12.77 -17.90 6.23
CA MET A 200 -13.54 -19.11 6.55
C MET A 200 -13.05 -20.26 5.68
N VAL A 201 -12.44 -21.27 6.31
CA VAL A 201 -11.95 -22.47 5.64
C VAL A 201 -12.94 -23.61 5.88
N ASN A 202 -13.51 -24.15 4.81
CA ASN A 202 -14.43 -25.26 4.85
C ASN A 202 -13.90 -26.44 4.03
N GLY A 203 -14.22 -27.67 4.46
CA GLY A 203 -13.80 -28.91 3.79
C GLY A 203 -12.71 -29.69 4.54
N PRO A 204 -12.34 -30.90 4.03
CA PRO A 204 -11.44 -31.85 4.71
C PRO A 204 -10.09 -31.26 5.12
N ILE A 205 -9.57 -30.32 4.31
CA ILE A 205 -8.27 -29.68 4.52
C ILE A 205 -8.09 -29.06 5.91
N ARG A 206 -9.17 -28.56 6.55
CA ARG A 206 -9.09 -28.00 7.91
C ARG A 206 -8.66 -29.05 8.94
N HIS A 207 -9.01 -30.32 8.72
CA HIS A 207 -8.59 -31.43 9.57
C HIS A 207 -7.18 -31.91 9.21
N GLU A 208 -6.85 -31.96 7.92
CA GLU A 208 -5.54 -32.39 7.41
C GLU A 208 -4.40 -31.49 7.90
N ILE A 209 -4.64 -30.18 7.96
CA ILE A 209 -3.66 -29.19 8.42
C ILE A 209 -3.73 -28.94 9.94
N GLY A 210 -4.67 -29.58 10.63
CA GLY A 210 -4.91 -29.39 12.07
C GLY A 210 -5.36 -27.97 12.44
N MET A 211 -6.14 -27.29 11.58
CA MET A 211 -6.67 -25.96 11.85
C MET A 211 -7.68 -26.01 13.01
N ASN A 212 -7.56 -25.10 13.97
CA ASN A 212 -8.50 -25.01 15.07
C ASN A 212 -9.81 -24.33 14.62
N TRP A 213 -10.93 -25.01 14.79
CA TRP A 213 -12.28 -24.51 14.50
C TRP A 213 -13.22 -24.61 15.72
N GLY A 214 -12.68 -25.00 16.88
CA GLY A 214 -13.45 -25.22 18.11
C GLY A 214 -13.30 -24.07 19.11
N ILE A 215 -13.23 -24.44 20.39
CA ILE A 215 -13.02 -23.47 21.48
C ILE A 215 -11.69 -22.74 21.25
N GLY A 216 -11.72 -21.41 21.34
CA GLY A 216 -10.54 -20.59 21.10
C GLY A 216 -10.07 -20.60 19.65
N ALA A 217 -10.95 -20.76 18.66
CA ALA A 217 -10.59 -20.73 17.23
C ALA A 217 -9.77 -19.48 16.83
N MET A 218 -10.02 -18.34 17.47
CA MET A 218 -9.26 -17.09 17.27
C MET A 218 -8.19 -16.86 18.35
N GLY A 219 -7.90 -17.88 19.15
CA GLY A 219 -6.93 -17.84 20.24
C GLY A 219 -5.53 -18.26 19.81
N PRO A 220 -4.54 -18.07 20.70
CA PRO A 220 -3.17 -18.52 20.47
C PRO A 220 -3.06 -20.06 20.43
N TYR A 221 -1.86 -20.56 20.09
CA TYR A 221 -1.44 -21.98 20.18
C TYR A 221 -1.86 -22.92 19.04
N ASN A 222 -2.51 -22.43 17.98
CA ASN A 222 -2.64 -23.20 16.74
C ASN A 222 -1.76 -22.59 15.63
N HIS A 223 -0.79 -23.36 15.14
CA HIS A 223 0.17 -22.91 14.15
C HIS A 223 -0.48 -22.58 12.80
N ALA A 224 -1.45 -23.39 12.35
CA ALA A 224 -2.18 -23.13 11.10
C ALA A 224 -2.99 -21.83 11.19
N ASN A 225 -3.74 -21.62 12.28
CA ASN A 225 -4.52 -20.39 12.48
C ASN A 225 -3.65 -19.14 12.60
N ALA A 226 -2.40 -19.26 13.05
CA ALA A 226 -1.50 -18.13 13.27
C ALA A 226 -0.67 -17.74 12.03
N THR A 227 -0.47 -18.66 11.08
CA THR A 227 0.48 -18.48 9.96
C THR A 227 -0.17 -18.43 8.58
N ILE A 228 -1.46 -18.78 8.47
CA ILE A 228 -2.29 -18.65 7.26
C ILE A 228 -2.92 -17.26 7.21
#